data_AF-A0A1V6AU51-F1
#
_entry.id   AF-A0A1V6AU51-F1
#
_cell.length_a   1.000
_cell.length_b   1.000
_cell.length_c   1.000
_cell.angle_alpha   90.00
_cell.angle_beta   90.00
_cell.angle_gamma   90.00
#
_symmetry.space_group_name_H-M   'P 1'
#
loop_
_entity.id
_entity.type
_entity.pdbx_description
1 polymer ?
#
loop_
_entity_poly.entity_id
_entity_poly.type
_entity_poly.pdbx_seq_one_letter_code
_entity_poly.pdbx_strand_id
1 'polypeptide(L)'
;MMKNFSTAQMLWLKSVLAFFLVIFVTGCGSYFNFMTKKQKLSKAFSKEQSADLLMQLAPEDAYLFLGELHFNRLPNGPILLVAVTDKFSEREISALSPIQMPLDYYQIHLHEGTYELYSFADVDGNCYFESHEMVGKMPVPITIADEKVHLAAYKSYGFNASHVGILNNEKARETFYGVLSDLDKN
;
A
#
# COMPACT_ATOMS: atom_id res chain seq x y z
N MET A 1 62.93 -5.42 12.11
CA MET A 1 62.98 -3.95 12.14
C MET A 1 61.56 -3.44 12.39
N MET A 2 61.17 -3.24 13.65
CA MET A 2 59.82 -2.75 14.01
C MET A 2 59.80 -1.23 13.87
N LYS A 3 58.94 -0.70 12.99
CA LYS A 3 58.74 0.75 12.86
C LYS A 3 57.96 1.23 14.08
N ASN A 4 58.59 2.08 14.90
CA ASN A 4 57.91 2.76 16.01
C ASN A 4 56.84 3.69 15.44
N PHE A 5 55.58 3.36 15.69
CA PHE A 5 54.44 4.20 15.32
C PHE A 5 54.46 5.48 16.18
N SER A 6 54.29 6.64 15.52
CA SER A 6 54.19 7.92 16.21
C SER A 6 52.93 7.97 17.07
N THR A 7 53.00 8.63 18.23
CA THR A 7 51.85 8.87 19.14
C THR A 7 50.66 9.52 18.41
N ALA A 8 50.93 10.36 17.41
CA ALA A 8 49.90 10.98 16.57
C ALA A 8 49.15 9.96 15.69
N GLN A 9 49.84 8.95 15.17
CA GLN A 9 49.22 7.88 14.38
C GLN A 9 48.35 6.96 15.27
N MET A 10 48.78 6.72 16.51
CA MET A 10 47.98 5.99 17.49
C MET A 10 46.70 6.73 17.87
N LEU A 11 46.75 8.07 18.00
CA LEU A 11 45.59 8.89 18.30
C LEU A 11 44.59 8.90 17.13
N TRP A 12 45.08 9.05 15.90
CA TRP A 12 44.24 8.99 14.69
C TRP A 12 43.53 7.64 14.54
N LEU A 13 44.24 6.53 14.76
CA LEU A 13 43.66 5.19 14.67
C LEU A 13 42.54 4.98 15.70
N LYS A 14 42.71 5.48 16.93
CA LYS A 14 41.68 5.43 17.98
C LYS A 14 40.44 6.25 17.60
N SER A 15 40.62 7.43 17.02
CA SER A 15 39.51 8.27 16.57
C SER A 15 38.73 7.62 15.43
N VAL A 16 39.43 7.01 14.46
CA VAL A 16 38.78 6.26 13.37
C VAL A 16 38.01 5.06 13.91
N LEU A 17 38.60 4.30 14.83
CA LEU A 17 37.92 3.15 15.45
C LEU A 17 36.66 3.57 16.24
N ALA A 18 36.74 4.66 17.01
CA ALA A 18 35.60 5.19 17.75
C ALA A 18 34.47 5.64 16.81
N PHE A 19 34.80 6.26 15.68
CA PHE A 19 33.82 6.67 14.68
C PHE A 19 33.08 5.47 14.06
N PHE A 20 33.80 4.41 13.67
CA PHE A 20 33.17 3.19 13.18
C PHE A 20 32.26 2.54 14.24
N LEU A 21 32.67 2.54 15.50
CA LEU A 21 31.87 1.98 16.59
C LEU A 21 30.56 2.74 16.79
N VAL A 22 30.59 4.08 16.68
CA VAL A 22 29.37 4.91 16.74
C VAL A 22 28.43 4.60 15.56
N ILE A 23 28.96 4.45 14.34
CA ILE A 23 28.13 4.10 13.15
C ILE A 23 27.48 2.72 13.32
N PHE A 24 28.21 1.73 13.83
CA PHE A 24 27.67 0.39 14.05
C PHE A 24 26.56 0.39 15.10
N VAL A 25 26.71 1.14 16.19
CA VAL A 25 25.71 1.20 17.26
C VAL A 25 24.46 1.96 16.82
N THR A 26 24.59 3.04 16.04
CA THR A 26 23.43 3.81 15.55
C THR A 26 22.69 3.11 14.41
N GLY A 27 23.40 2.38 13.53
CA GLY A 27 22.80 1.65 12.41
C GLY A 27 22.02 0.39 12.82
N CYS A 28 22.51 -0.35 13.82
CA CYS A 28 21.90 -1.63 14.24
C CYS A 28 20.49 -1.49 14.83
N GLY A 29 20.18 -0.37 15.50
CA GLY A 29 18.88 -0.18 16.15
C GLY A 29 17.71 -0.13 15.17
N SER A 30 17.87 0.54 14.02
CA SER A 30 16.83 0.67 13.01
C SER A 30 16.53 -0.69 12.34
N TYR A 31 17.58 -1.45 12.01
CA TYR A 31 17.42 -2.79 11.42
C TYR A 31 16.68 -3.76 12.36
N PHE A 32 17.01 -3.72 13.66
CA PHE A 32 16.34 -4.57 14.64
C PHE A 32 14.85 -4.20 14.78
N ASN A 33 14.51 -2.91 14.76
CA ASN A 33 13.12 -2.44 14.76
C ASN A 33 12.37 -2.90 13.51
N PHE A 34 13.00 -2.84 12.34
CA PHE A 34 12.43 -3.36 11.10
C PHE A 34 12.17 -4.87 11.18
N MET A 35 13.16 -5.65 11.63
CA MET A 35 13.04 -7.11 11.76
C MET A 35 11.95 -7.52 12.76
N THR A 36 11.87 -6.85 13.91
CA THR A 36 10.82 -7.12 14.90
C THR A 36 9.44 -6.74 14.40
N LYS A 37 9.31 -5.64 13.63
CA LYS A 37 8.06 -5.28 12.94
C LYS A 37 7.66 -6.36 11.92
N LYS A 38 8.59 -6.82 11.08
CA LYS A 38 8.34 -7.89 10.09
C LYS A 38 7.91 -9.19 10.76
N GLN A 39 8.53 -9.57 11.88
CA GLN A 39 8.12 -10.74 12.66
C GLN A 39 6.71 -10.60 13.25
N LYS A 40 6.36 -9.42 13.79
CA LYS A 40 5.00 -9.16 14.31
C LYS A 40 3.94 -9.24 13.21
N LEU A 41 4.20 -8.61 12.06
CA LEU A 41 3.32 -8.67 10.90
C LEU A 41 3.17 -10.09 10.35
N SER A 42 4.28 -10.84 10.24
CA SER A 42 4.24 -12.23 9.79
C SER A 42 3.44 -13.12 10.75
N LYS A 43 3.57 -12.92 12.06
CA LYS A 43 2.76 -13.63 13.07
C LYS A 43 1.29 -13.24 12.99
N ALA A 44 0.98 -11.95 12.81
CA ALA A 44 -0.38 -11.48 12.61
C ALA A 44 -0.99 -12.11 11.36
N PHE A 45 -0.28 -12.09 10.23
CA PHE A 45 -0.70 -12.70 8.97
C PHE A 45 -0.89 -14.22 9.07
N SER A 46 -0.06 -14.90 9.86
CA SER A 46 -0.21 -16.35 10.11
C SER A 46 -1.47 -16.67 10.93
N LYS A 47 -1.97 -15.71 11.71
CA LYS A 47 -3.18 -15.86 12.53
C LYS A 47 -4.43 -15.43 11.75
N GLU A 48 -4.33 -14.33 11.02
CA GLU A 48 -5.39 -13.71 10.25
C GLU A 48 -4.81 -13.29 8.90
N GLN A 49 -5.18 -14.02 7.86
CA GLN A 49 -4.75 -13.70 6.50
C GLN A 49 -5.60 -12.53 6.01
N SER A 50 -4.95 -11.42 5.63
CA SER A 50 -5.62 -10.24 5.11
C SER A 50 -4.77 -9.56 4.05
N ALA A 51 -5.41 -8.95 3.06
CA ALA A 51 -4.76 -8.23 1.98
C ALA A 51 -3.97 -7.01 2.49
N ASP A 52 -4.48 -6.30 3.51
CA ASP A 52 -3.77 -5.18 4.14
C ASP A 52 -2.47 -5.66 4.83
N LEU A 53 -2.52 -6.77 5.57
CA LEU A 53 -1.34 -7.34 6.22
C LEU A 53 -0.31 -7.82 5.19
N LEU A 54 -0.77 -8.39 4.06
CA LEU A 54 0.12 -8.78 2.97
C LEU A 54 0.83 -7.57 2.36
N MET A 55 0.10 -6.48 2.13
CA MET A 55 0.66 -5.22 1.63
C MET A 55 1.71 -4.62 2.57
N GLN A 56 1.51 -4.74 3.88
CA GLN A 56 2.51 -4.29 4.86
C GLN A 56 3.71 -5.24 4.98
N LEU A 57 3.53 -6.53 4.75
CA LEU A 57 4.55 -7.56 4.94
C LEU A 57 5.50 -7.67 3.74
N ALA A 58 4.94 -7.57 2.53
CA ALA A 58 5.65 -7.74 1.26
C ALA A 58 5.18 -6.69 0.22
N PRO A 59 5.36 -5.38 0.48
CA PRO A 59 5.02 -4.34 -0.49
C PRO A 59 5.78 -4.49 -1.81
N GLU A 60 6.97 -5.11 -1.79
CA GLU A 60 7.78 -5.41 -2.98
C GLU A 60 7.15 -6.40 -3.97
N ASP A 61 6.19 -7.19 -3.49
CA ASP A 61 5.47 -8.20 -4.28
C ASP A 61 4.16 -7.66 -4.85
N ALA A 62 3.83 -6.38 -4.59
CA ALA A 62 2.70 -5.72 -5.21
C ALA A 62 3.03 -5.29 -6.65
N TYR A 63 2.07 -5.47 -7.55
CA TYR A 63 2.10 -5.00 -8.92
C TYR A 63 1.44 -3.62 -8.99
N LEU A 64 2.01 -2.69 -9.76
CA LEU A 64 1.35 -1.43 -10.05
C LEU A 64 0.41 -1.63 -11.22
N PHE A 65 -0.88 -1.46 -10.94
CA PHE A 65 -1.92 -1.48 -11.94
C PHE A 65 -2.26 -0.04 -12.35
N LEU A 66 -2.08 0.25 -13.64
CA LEU A 66 -2.35 1.55 -14.26
C LEU A 66 -3.49 1.38 -15.26
N GLY A 67 -4.46 2.28 -15.21
CA GLY A 67 -5.55 2.30 -16.18
C GLY A 67 -6.03 3.71 -16.47
N GLU A 68 -6.68 3.87 -17.61
CA GLU A 68 -7.30 5.13 -18.00
C GLU A 68 -8.67 5.28 -17.34
N LEU A 69 -9.02 6.52 -17.02
CA LEU A 69 -10.32 6.89 -16.48
C LEU A 69 -11.15 7.57 -17.58
N HIS A 70 -12.23 6.91 -17.97
CA HIS A 70 -13.19 7.50 -18.89
C HIS A 70 -14.43 7.95 -18.12
N PHE A 71 -14.62 9.26 -18.03
CA PHE A 71 -15.80 9.86 -17.43
C PHE A 71 -16.68 10.47 -18.51
N ASN A 72 -17.97 10.10 -18.53
CA ASN A 72 -18.96 10.80 -19.35
C ASN A 72 -19.16 12.25 -18.88
N ARG A 73 -18.96 12.48 -17.58
CA ARG A 73 -18.98 13.80 -16.95
C ARG A 73 -17.90 13.83 -15.88
N LEU A 74 -17.02 14.83 -15.93
CA LEU A 74 -15.98 15.01 -14.91
C LEU A 74 -16.64 15.22 -13.54
N PRO A 75 -16.33 14.37 -12.55
CA PRO A 75 -16.84 14.57 -11.19
C PRO A 75 -16.21 15.83 -10.59
N ASN A 76 -17.01 16.59 -9.84
CA ASN A 76 -16.58 17.79 -9.14
C ASN A 76 -16.01 17.42 -7.77
N GLY A 77 -14.88 16.72 -7.72
CA GLY A 77 -14.31 16.31 -6.44
C GLY A 77 -13.21 15.25 -6.55
N PRO A 78 -12.63 14.86 -5.41
CA PRO A 78 -11.75 13.69 -5.36
C PRO A 78 -12.53 12.42 -5.69
N ILE A 79 -11.86 11.48 -6.35
CA ILE A 79 -12.40 10.16 -6.62
C ILE A 79 -11.64 9.16 -5.76
N LEU A 80 -12.33 8.22 -5.15
CA LEU A 80 -11.73 7.10 -4.46
C LEU A 80 -11.89 5.83 -5.29
N LEU A 81 -10.77 5.26 -5.72
CA LEU A 81 -10.75 3.93 -6.30
C LEU A 81 -10.56 2.90 -5.18
N VAL A 82 -11.39 1.88 -5.18
CA VAL A 82 -11.38 0.80 -4.20
C VAL A 82 -11.23 -0.53 -4.89
N ALA A 83 -10.22 -1.30 -4.47
CA ALA A 83 -10.03 -2.67 -4.91
C ALA A 83 -10.54 -3.64 -3.85
N VAL A 84 -11.47 -4.50 -4.26
CA VAL A 84 -12.09 -5.53 -3.42
C VAL A 84 -11.65 -6.91 -3.91
N THR A 85 -11.32 -7.80 -3.00
CA THR A 85 -10.91 -9.18 -3.30
C THR A 85 -11.57 -10.17 -2.36
N ASP A 86 -11.78 -11.39 -2.84
CA ASP A 86 -12.28 -12.50 -2.03
C ASP A 86 -11.16 -13.49 -1.66
N LYS A 87 -9.88 -13.09 -1.83
CA LYS A 87 -8.73 -13.99 -1.69
C LYS A 87 -8.52 -14.51 -0.26
N PHE A 88 -8.69 -13.66 0.75
CA PHE A 88 -8.45 -14.03 2.15
C PHE A 88 -9.71 -13.99 3.01
N SER A 89 -10.61 -13.03 2.73
CA SER A 89 -11.94 -12.93 3.33
C SER A 89 -12.95 -12.53 2.27
N GLU A 90 -14.23 -12.84 2.50
CA GLU A 90 -15.32 -12.40 1.65
C GLU A 90 -15.38 -10.87 1.60
N ARG A 91 -15.37 -10.32 0.37
CA ARG A 91 -15.49 -8.90 0.04
C ARG A 91 -14.49 -8.00 0.76
N GLU A 92 -13.25 -8.43 0.87
CA GLU A 92 -12.19 -7.71 1.56
C GLU A 92 -11.66 -6.52 0.76
N ILE A 93 -11.51 -5.35 1.39
CA ILE A 93 -10.80 -4.21 0.79
C ILE A 93 -9.31 -4.51 0.74
N SER A 94 -8.77 -4.68 -0.46
CA SER A 94 -7.34 -4.92 -0.64
C SER A 94 -6.52 -3.63 -0.73
N ALA A 95 -7.07 -2.59 -1.37
CA ALA A 95 -6.35 -1.34 -1.56
C ALA A 95 -7.32 -0.18 -1.84
N LEU A 96 -6.85 1.02 -1.50
CA LEU A 96 -7.53 2.28 -1.76
C LEU A 96 -6.57 3.21 -2.49
N SER A 97 -7.06 3.90 -3.52
CA SER A 97 -6.29 4.89 -4.24
C SER A 97 -7.12 6.16 -4.45
N PRO A 98 -6.84 7.25 -3.71
CA PRO A 98 -7.45 8.52 -3.98
C PRO A 98 -6.86 9.12 -5.26
N ILE A 99 -7.73 9.47 -6.20
CA ILE A 99 -7.39 10.10 -7.46
C ILE A 99 -7.73 11.59 -7.34
N GLN A 100 -6.69 12.42 -7.48
CA GLN A 100 -6.86 13.86 -7.57
C GLN A 100 -7.06 14.28 -9.03
N MET A 101 -8.21 14.88 -9.32
CA MET A 101 -8.48 15.48 -10.62
C MET A 101 -7.48 16.64 -10.88
N PRO A 102 -7.08 16.89 -12.15
CA PRO A 102 -7.70 16.43 -13.40
C PRO A 102 -7.03 15.20 -14.03
N LEU A 103 -6.38 14.33 -13.25
CA LEU A 103 -5.73 13.14 -13.80
C LEU A 103 -6.73 12.23 -14.52
N ASP A 104 -6.35 11.78 -15.72
CA ASP A 104 -7.11 10.90 -16.61
C ASP A 104 -6.68 9.43 -16.49
N TYR A 105 -5.85 9.11 -15.51
CA TYR A 105 -5.42 7.76 -15.18
C TYR A 105 -5.51 7.50 -13.68
N TYR A 106 -5.65 6.23 -13.33
CA TYR A 106 -5.54 5.75 -11.97
C TYR A 106 -4.33 4.84 -11.81
N GLN A 107 -3.84 4.76 -10.58
CA GLN A 107 -2.77 3.87 -10.19
C GLN A 107 -3.12 3.19 -8.87
N ILE A 108 -2.96 1.88 -8.78
CA ILE A 108 -3.22 1.11 -7.56
C ILE A 108 -2.24 -0.05 -7.44
N HIS A 109 -1.71 -0.27 -6.23
CA HIS A 109 -0.79 -1.38 -5.96
C HIS A 109 -1.60 -2.57 -5.46
N LEU A 110 -1.45 -3.72 -6.10
CA LEU A 110 -2.21 -4.93 -5.80
C LEU A 110 -1.30 -6.16 -5.88
N HIS A 111 -1.46 -7.09 -4.96
CA HIS A 111 -0.80 -8.40 -5.05
C HIS A 111 -1.48 -9.27 -6.11
N GLU A 112 -0.95 -10.46 -6.32
CA GLU A 112 -1.62 -11.46 -7.15
C GLU A 112 -3.00 -11.81 -6.58
N GLY A 113 -4.00 -11.89 -7.44
CA GLY A 113 -5.38 -12.11 -7.04
C GLY A 113 -6.38 -11.69 -8.09
N THR A 114 -7.65 -11.93 -7.79
CA THR A 114 -8.77 -11.38 -8.58
C THR A 114 -9.38 -10.24 -7.80
N TYR A 115 -9.60 -9.12 -8.49
CA TYR A 115 -10.04 -7.87 -7.90
C TYR A 115 -11.22 -7.28 -8.66
N GLU A 116 -12.20 -6.81 -7.92
CA GLU A 116 -13.20 -5.90 -8.44
C GLU A 116 -12.80 -4.46 -8.09
N LEU A 117 -12.87 -3.57 -9.08
CA LEU A 117 -12.60 -2.15 -8.88
C LEU A 117 -13.88 -1.34 -8.88
N TYR A 118 -14.02 -0.52 -7.85
CA TYR A 118 -15.12 0.41 -7.64
C TYR A 118 -14.58 1.83 -7.57
N SER A 119 -15.28 2.77 -8.19
CA SER A 119 -14.96 4.19 -8.16
C SER A 119 -16.07 4.94 -7.45
N PHE A 120 -15.71 5.70 -6.42
CA PHE A 120 -16.60 6.58 -5.68
C PHE A 120 -16.19 8.02 -5.88
N ALA A 121 -17.14 8.94 -6.00
CA ALA A 121 -16.84 10.37 -6.05
C ALA A 121 -17.71 11.07 -5.01
N ASP A 122 -17.13 12.02 -4.28
CA ASP A 122 -17.89 12.87 -3.34
C ASP A 122 -18.79 13.81 -4.16
N VAL A 123 -20.06 13.42 -4.33
CA VAL A 123 -21.02 14.11 -5.19
C VAL A 123 -21.69 15.25 -4.41
N ASP A 124 -21.87 15.07 -3.10
CA ASP A 124 -22.57 16.03 -2.24
C ASP A 124 -21.64 17.03 -1.53
N GLY A 125 -20.32 16.79 -1.57
CA GLY A 125 -19.29 17.65 -1.01
C GLY A 125 -19.10 17.50 0.51
N ASN A 126 -19.53 16.37 1.09
CA ASN A 126 -19.48 16.14 2.53
C ASN A 126 -18.15 15.51 3.01
N CYS A 127 -17.23 15.19 2.09
CA CYS A 127 -15.94 14.54 2.31
C CYS A 127 -16.01 13.07 2.81
N TYR A 128 -17.15 12.42 2.70
CA TYR A 128 -17.36 10.99 2.91
C TYR A 128 -17.73 10.34 1.57
N PHE A 129 -17.56 9.02 1.48
CA PHE A 129 -17.97 8.25 0.30
C PHE A 129 -19.05 7.27 0.71
N GLU A 130 -20.24 7.42 0.15
CA GLU A 130 -21.42 6.60 0.43
C GLU A 130 -21.81 5.67 -0.74
N SER A 131 -22.75 4.75 -0.52
CA SER A 131 -23.17 3.76 -1.54
C SER A 131 -23.77 4.41 -2.78
N HIS A 132 -24.56 5.46 -2.58
CA HIS A 132 -25.20 6.19 -3.65
C HIS A 132 -24.21 7.04 -4.47
N GLU A 133 -22.96 7.15 -4.00
CA GLU A 133 -21.87 7.90 -4.61
C GLU A 133 -20.90 7.01 -5.41
N MET A 134 -21.24 5.73 -5.58
CA MET A 134 -20.54 4.86 -6.52
C MET A 134 -20.79 5.35 -7.95
N VAL A 135 -19.77 5.96 -8.56
CA VAL A 135 -19.83 6.52 -9.91
C VAL A 135 -19.41 5.52 -10.99
N GLY A 136 -18.80 4.40 -10.60
CA GLY A 136 -18.41 3.36 -11.55
C GLY A 136 -17.99 2.05 -10.90
N LYS A 137 -18.17 0.96 -11.65
CA LYS A 137 -17.62 -0.36 -11.39
C LYS A 137 -16.96 -0.85 -12.66
N MET A 138 -15.78 -1.47 -12.57
CA MET A 138 -15.21 -2.12 -13.73
C MET A 138 -16.07 -3.32 -14.15
N PRO A 139 -16.38 -3.48 -15.45
CA PRO A 139 -17.33 -4.50 -15.91
C PRO A 139 -16.81 -5.93 -15.72
N VAL A 140 -15.49 -6.11 -15.65
CA VAL A 140 -14.85 -7.41 -15.50
C VAL A 140 -13.82 -7.30 -14.36
N PRO A 141 -13.77 -8.30 -13.45
CA PRO A 141 -12.72 -8.37 -12.45
C PRO A 141 -11.34 -8.46 -13.08
N ILE A 142 -10.37 -7.79 -12.48
CA ILE A 142 -8.97 -7.81 -12.90
C ILE A 142 -8.28 -8.97 -12.20
N THR A 143 -7.62 -9.83 -12.98
CA THR A 143 -6.80 -10.91 -12.44
C THR A 143 -5.33 -10.57 -12.61
N ILE A 144 -4.61 -10.52 -11.49
CA ILE A 144 -3.16 -10.36 -11.44
C ILE A 144 -2.56 -11.74 -11.16
N ALA A 145 -1.82 -12.27 -12.12
CA ALA A 145 -1.15 -13.56 -12.03
C ALA A 145 0.29 -13.43 -12.54
N ASP A 146 1.22 -14.15 -11.89
CA ASP A 146 2.68 -14.02 -12.06
C ASP A 146 3.17 -14.13 -13.51
N GLU A 147 2.45 -14.86 -14.38
CA GLU A 147 2.91 -15.10 -15.75
C GLU A 147 2.20 -14.31 -16.86
N LYS A 148 1.00 -13.75 -16.66
CA LYS A 148 0.25 -13.09 -17.75
C LYS A 148 -0.79 -12.11 -17.22
N VAL A 149 -0.42 -10.84 -17.04
CA VAL A 149 -1.43 -9.77 -17.00
C VAL A 149 -1.51 -9.12 -18.37
N HIS A 150 -2.57 -9.50 -19.09
CA HIS A 150 -3.05 -8.80 -20.28
C HIS A 150 -3.75 -7.51 -19.82
N LEU A 151 -2.98 -6.42 -19.75
CA LEU A 151 -3.34 -4.99 -19.67
C LEU A 151 -2.27 -4.30 -18.82
N ALA A 152 -1.23 -3.78 -19.49
CA ALA A 152 -0.19 -2.83 -19.04
C ALA A 152 0.13 -2.70 -17.53
N ALA A 153 0.15 -3.79 -16.75
CA ALA A 153 0.59 -3.78 -15.37
C ALA A 153 2.12 -3.79 -15.35
N TYR A 154 2.73 -2.82 -14.68
CA TYR A 154 4.18 -2.73 -14.53
C TYR A 154 4.54 -3.06 -13.09
N LYS A 155 5.54 -3.92 -12.88
CA LYS A 155 6.08 -4.12 -11.52
C LYS A 155 6.91 -2.88 -11.18
N SER A 156 6.45 -2.07 -10.23
CA SER A 156 7.19 -0.92 -9.72
C SER A 156 7.34 -0.98 -8.22
N TYR A 157 8.53 -0.68 -7.72
CA TYR A 157 8.82 -0.64 -6.30
C TYR A 157 8.34 0.69 -5.71
N GLY A 158 7.15 0.72 -5.11
CA GLY A 158 6.57 1.92 -4.49
C GLY A 158 6.84 1.98 -2.98
N PHE A 159 7.43 3.08 -2.50
CA PHE A 159 7.48 3.41 -1.07
C PHE A 159 6.19 4.19 -0.72
N ASN A 160 5.19 3.52 -0.16
CA ASN A 160 3.88 4.12 0.09
C ASN A 160 3.90 5.03 1.33
N ALA A 161 4.12 6.34 1.13
CA ALA A 161 3.99 7.36 2.15
C ALA A 161 2.68 8.13 1.95
N SER A 162 1.79 8.02 2.95
CA SER A 162 0.55 8.79 3.18
C SER A 162 -0.65 8.49 2.28
N HIS A 163 -1.69 7.88 2.88
CA HIS A 163 -3.05 8.41 3.11
C HIS A 163 -3.89 7.28 3.75
N VAL A 164 -3.71 7.07 5.06
CA VAL A 164 -4.23 5.89 5.78
C VAL A 164 -5.59 6.14 6.46
N GLY A 165 -6.40 7.05 5.92
CA GLY A 165 -7.61 7.55 6.59
C GLY A 165 -8.73 6.51 6.70
N ILE A 166 -9.04 5.81 5.61
CA ILE A 166 -10.15 4.83 5.58
C ILE A 166 -9.70 3.45 6.10
N LEU A 167 -8.49 2.98 5.75
CA LEU A 167 -8.02 1.65 6.17
C LEU A 167 -7.83 1.54 7.69
N ASN A 168 -7.45 2.64 8.36
CA ASN A 168 -7.24 2.65 9.82
C ASN A 168 -8.48 3.05 10.63
N ASN A 169 -9.56 3.49 9.99
CA ASN A 169 -10.77 3.91 10.70
C ASN A 169 -11.82 2.81 10.59
N GLU A 170 -12.01 2.06 11.68
CA GLU A 170 -12.96 0.94 11.77
C GLU A 170 -14.37 1.36 11.35
N LYS A 171 -14.84 2.54 11.78
CA LYS A 171 -16.15 3.08 11.41
C LYS A 171 -16.26 3.36 9.92
N ALA A 172 -15.20 3.87 9.29
CA ALA A 172 -15.18 4.09 7.85
C ALA A 172 -15.25 2.77 7.07
N ARG A 173 -14.56 1.72 7.56
CA ARG A 173 -14.67 0.37 6.97
C ARG A 173 -16.05 -0.22 7.14
N GLU A 174 -16.67 -0.10 8.31
CA GLU A 174 -18.04 -0.58 8.55
C GLU A 174 -19.03 0.09 7.60
N THR A 175 -18.95 1.41 7.45
CA THR A 175 -19.76 2.15 6.47
C THR A 175 -19.55 1.59 5.07
N PHE A 176 -18.29 1.42 4.66
CA PHE A 176 -17.97 0.89 3.33
C PHE A 176 -18.45 -0.55 3.12
N TYR A 177 -18.33 -1.44 4.10
CA TYR A 177 -18.85 -2.81 3.98
C TYR A 177 -20.38 -2.82 3.93
N GLY A 178 -21.05 -1.90 4.63
CA GLY A 178 -22.48 -1.67 4.47
C GLY A 178 -22.84 -1.30 3.03
N VAL A 179 -22.07 -0.38 2.44
CA VAL A 179 -22.21 0.03 1.04
C VAL A 179 -22.06 -1.16 0.08
N LEU A 180 -21.01 -1.98 0.24
CA LEU A 180 -20.82 -3.18 -0.59
C LEU A 180 -21.99 -4.17 -0.44
N SER A 181 -22.44 -4.42 0.79
CA SER A 181 -23.56 -5.32 1.04
C SER A 181 -24.86 -4.84 0.40
N ASP A 182 -25.07 -3.53 0.26
CA ASP A 182 -26.25 -2.98 -0.38
C ASP A 182 -26.15 -3.03 -1.91
N LEU A 183 -24.94 -2.91 -2.47
CA LEU A 183 -24.69 -3.10 -3.90
C LEU A 183 -24.94 -4.55 -4.34
N ASP A 184 -24.55 -5.54 -3.52
CA ASP A 184 -24.74 -6.96 -3.83
C ASP A 184 -26.22 -7.41 -3.78
N LYS A 185 -27.12 -6.60 -3.18
CA LYS A 185 -28.58 -6.88 -3.12
C LYS A 185 -29.35 -6.40 -4.36
N ASN A 186 -28.76 -5.54 -5.19
CA ASN A 186 -29.38 -4.94 -6.37
C ASN A 186 -29.01 -5.70 -7.65
#